data_AF-A0A4Y2TTE8-F1
#
_entry.id   AF-A0A4Y2TTE8-F1
#
_cell.length_a   1.000
_cell.length_b   1.000
_cell.length_c   1.000
_cell.angle_alpha   90.00
_cell.angle_beta   90.00
_cell.angle_gamma   90.00
#
_symmetry.space_group_name_H-M   'P 1'
#
loop_
_entity.id
_entity.type
_entity.pdbx_description
1 polymer ?
#
loop_
_entity_poly.entity_id
_entity_poly.type
_entity_poly.pdbx_seq_one_letter_code
_entity_poly.pdbx_strand_id
1 'polypeptide(L)'
;MVFRSSGGIPPNNRDICIYPRQRELSRISTLIPNCDPMTYALFFPCGERGFRINQSYSELQFYVHCLSLRKDIFNPILYGGKLMQQYVVDSYVKVEGNRLNFIRHNQRALRVESYFGLADHINALATKLALDQVFHSFCPRVSLGVQERCNRTFRMSCR
;
A
#
# COMPACT_ATOMS: atom_id res chain seq x y z
N MET A 1 -19.74 -17.37 -17.80
CA MET A 1 -20.22 -16.69 -16.58
C MET A 1 -19.02 -16.44 -15.67
N VAL A 2 -18.69 -15.17 -15.38
CA VAL A 2 -17.45 -14.74 -14.70
C VAL A 2 -17.47 -15.03 -13.18
N PHE A 3 -18.66 -15.19 -12.61
CA PHE A 3 -18.86 -15.60 -11.22
C PHE A 3 -19.46 -17.00 -11.20
N ARG A 4 -18.71 -17.98 -10.70
CA ARG A 4 -19.16 -19.37 -10.53
C ARG A 4 -19.68 -19.68 -9.13
N SER A 5 -19.48 -18.78 -8.17
CA SER A 5 -19.85 -19.00 -6.76
C SER A 5 -21.20 -18.36 -6.44
N SER A 6 -22.06 -19.07 -5.73
CA SER A 6 -23.42 -18.64 -5.32
C SER A 6 -23.42 -17.40 -4.41
N GLY A 7 -22.29 -17.09 -3.76
CA GLY A 7 -22.14 -15.91 -2.90
C GLY A 7 -21.69 -14.63 -3.63
N GLY A 8 -21.61 -14.62 -4.96
CA GLY A 8 -21.13 -13.46 -5.73
C GLY A 8 -19.66 -13.09 -5.46
N ILE A 9 -18.93 -13.92 -4.70
CA ILE A 9 -17.53 -13.70 -4.38
C ILE A 9 -16.73 -13.84 -5.69
N PRO A 10 -15.99 -12.80 -6.11
CA PRO A 10 -15.10 -12.93 -7.26
C PRO A 10 -14.11 -14.06 -6.99
N PRO A 11 -13.96 -15.03 -7.92
CA PRO A 11 -13.02 -16.12 -7.74
C PRO A 11 -11.62 -15.55 -7.47
N ASN A 12 -10.95 -16.02 -6.41
CA ASN A 12 -9.66 -15.49 -5.97
C ASN A 12 -8.53 -15.77 -6.97
N ASN A 13 -8.71 -16.78 -7.83
CA ASN A 13 -7.76 -17.15 -8.86
C ASN A 13 -8.27 -16.71 -10.22
N ARG A 14 -7.46 -15.95 -10.97
CA ARG A 14 -7.65 -15.80 -12.42
C ARG A 14 -7.10 -17.07 -13.07
N ASP A 15 -7.94 -17.76 -13.83
CA ASP A 15 -7.53 -18.96 -14.53
C ASP A 15 -6.77 -18.56 -15.81
N ILE A 16 -5.44 -18.61 -15.76
CA ILE A 16 -4.60 -18.58 -16.95
C ILE A 16 -4.31 -20.01 -17.36
N CYS A 17 -4.77 -20.40 -18.55
CA CYS A 17 -4.58 -21.74 -19.09
C CYS A 17 -3.55 -21.69 -20.21
N ILE A 18 -2.53 -22.56 -20.14
CA ILE A 18 -1.50 -22.68 -21.16
C ILE A 18 -1.66 -24.01 -21.90
N TYR A 19 -1.59 -23.95 -23.22
CA TYR A 19 -1.61 -25.09 -24.13
C TYR A 19 -0.21 -25.33 -24.70
N PRO A 20 0.66 -26.05 -23.97
CA PRO A 20 1.97 -26.45 -24.50
C PRO A 20 1.81 -27.38 -25.71
N ARG A 21 2.65 -27.21 -26.73
CA ARG A 21 2.57 -27.92 -28.04
C ARG A 21 2.58 -29.46 -27.96
N GLN A 22 3.03 -30.04 -26.84
CA GLN A 22 3.21 -31.48 -26.65
C GLN A 22 2.79 -31.96 -25.24
N ARG A 23 2.08 -31.14 -24.46
CA ARG A 23 1.68 -31.50 -23.09
C ARG A 23 0.20 -31.16 -22.87
N GLU A 24 -0.36 -31.73 -21.82
CA GLU A 24 -1.74 -31.43 -21.42
C GLU A 24 -1.90 -30.00 -20.92
N LEU A 25 -3.15 -29.53 -20.96
CA LEU A 25 -3.56 -28.22 -20.50
C LEU A 25 -3.05 -27.96 -19.08
N SER A 26 -2.19 -26.97 -18.94
CA SER A 26 -1.62 -26.60 -17.65
C SER A 26 -2.27 -25.30 -17.19
N ARG A 27 -2.98 -25.35 -16.05
CA ARG A 27 -3.49 -24.15 -15.39
C ARG A 27 -2.38 -23.53 -14.56
N ILE A 28 -2.14 -22.26 -14.78
CA ILE A 28 -1.08 -21.50 -14.14
C ILE A 28 -1.69 -20.43 -13.23
N SER A 29 -1.09 -20.27 -12.07
CA SER A 29 -1.48 -19.22 -11.13
C SER A 29 -1.06 -17.86 -11.68
N THR A 30 -1.87 -16.84 -11.39
CA THR A 30 -1.57 -15.44 -11.76
C THR A 30 -0.26 -14.90 -11.17
N LEU A 31 0.30 -15.60 -10.18
CA LEU A 31 1.50 -15.23 -9.44
C LEU A 31 2.80 -15.72 -10.09
N ILE A 32 2.71 -16.40 -11.25
CA ILE A 32 3.91 -16.85 -11.96
C ILE A 32 4.60 -15.63 -12.58
N PRO A 33 5.91 -15.43 -12.36
CA PRO A 33 6.65 -14.28 -12.90
C PRO A 33 6.67 -14.22 -14.42
N ASN A 34 6.48 -15.36 -15.08
CA ASN A 34 6.47 -15.45 -16.53
C ASN A 34 5.11 -15.06 -17.14
N CYS A 35 4.06 -14.81 -16.33
CA CYS A 35 2.75 -14.44 -16.86
C CYS A 35 2.76 -13.13 -17.66
N ASP A 36 3.47 -12.11 -17.19
CA ASP A 36 3.58 -10.82 -17.90
C ASP A 36 4.33 -10.96 -19.24
N PRO A 37 5.54 -11.57 -19.28
CA PRO A 37 6.25 -11.83 -20.52
C PRO A 37 5.48 -12.68 -21.52
N MET A 38 4.72 -13.67 -21.02
CA MET A 38 3.92 -14.54 -21.88
C MET A 38 2.69 -13.84 -22.47
N THR A 39 2.11 -12.87 -21.74
CA THR A 39 0.95 -12.10 -22.22
C THR A 39 1.38 -10.96 -23.13
N TYR A 40 2.53 -10.34 -22.82
CA TYR A 40 3.04 -9.14 -23.48
C TYR A 40 4.42 -9.38 -24.12
N ALA A 41 4.53 -10.42 -24.95
CA ALA A 41 5.80 -10.82 -25.57
C ALA A 41 6.52 -9.66 -26.31
N LEU A 42 5.76 -8.71 -26.88
CA LEU A 42 6.30 -7.54 -27.56
C LEU A 42 7.07 -6.58 -26.62
N PHE A 43 6.71 -6.53 -25.34
CA PHE A 43 7.41 -5.72 -24.35
C PHE A 43 8.64 -6.40 -23.77
N PHE A 44 8.73 -7.73 -23.89
CA PHE A 44 9.79 -8.55 -23.32
C PHE A 44 10.48 -9.39 -24.41
N PRO A 45 11.12 -8.77 -25.41
CA PRO A 45 11.74 -9.49 -26.53
C PRO A 45 12.84 -10.45 -26.07
N CYS A 46 13.52 -10.14 -24.97
CA CYS A 46 14.56 -10.99 -24.38
C CYS A 46 14.03 -12.02 -23.36
N GLY A 47 12.71 -12.10 -23.15
CA GLY A 47 12.11 -13.01 -22.18
C GLY A 47 12.47 -12.70 -20.73
N GLU A 48 12.62 -11.42 -20.38
CA GLU A 48 12.84 -10.98 -19.01
C GLU A 48 11.71 -11.48 -18.10
N ARG A 49 12.00 -11.70 -16.81
CA ARG A 49 10.99 -12.17 -15.87
C ARG A 49 10.20 -11.00 -15.30
N GLY A 50 8.89 -11.18 -15.15
CA GLY A 50 8.03 -10.26 -14.41
C GLY A 50 8.24 -10.35 -12.89
N PHE A 51 7.30 -9.77 -12.15
CA PHE A 51 7.35 -9.68 -10.69
C PHE A 51 7.45 -11.05 -10.01
N ARG A 52 8.28 -11.15 -8.95
CA ARG A 52 8.44 -12.38 -8.15
C ARG A 52 8.18 -12.12 -6.67
N ILE A 53 7.49 -13.05 -6.05
CA ILE A 53 7.36 -13.11 -4.59
C ILE A 53 8.75 -13.35 -3.98
N ASN A 54 9.02 -12.76 -2.81
CA ASN A 54 10.31 -12.77 -2.08
C ASN A 54 11.41 -11.85 -2.67
N GLN A 55 11.01 -10.71 -3.23
CA GLN A 55 11.92 -9.62 -3.56
C GLN A 55 11.92 -8.56 -2.45
N SER A 56 12.97 -7.73 -2.39
CA SER A 56 13.08 -6.64 -1.41
C SER A 56 12.13 -5.47 -1.66
N TYR A 57 11.42 -5.49 -2.78
CA TYR A 57 10.49 -4.44 -3.21
C TYR A 57 9.07 -4.99 -3.37
N SER A 58 8.10 -4.09 -3.24
CA SER A 58 6.70 -4.45 -3.45
C SER A 58 6.37 -4.59 -4.94
N GLU A 59 5.30 -5.31 -5.25
CA GLU A 59 4.80 -5.47 -6.62
C GLU A 59 4.48 -4.13 -7.29
N LEU A 60 3.92 -3.18 -6.53
CA LEU A 60 3.67 -1.83 -7.01
C LEU A 60 4.98 -1.12 -7.38
N GLN A 61 6.00 -1.21 -6.53
CA GLN A 61 7.31 -0.63 -6.81
C GLN A 61 7.95 -1.22 -8.07
N PHE A 62 7.77 -2.52 -8.31
CA PHE A 62 8.23 -3.17 -9.53
C PHE A 62 7.56 -2.56 -10.77
N TYR A 63 6.23 -2.47 -10.81
CA TYR A 63 5.52 -1.92 -11.97
C TYR A 63 5.79 -0.42 -12.18
N VAL A 64 5.90 0.35 -11.09
CA VAL A 64 6.32 1.76 -11.17
C VAL A 64 7.73 1.87 -11.74
N HIS A 65 8.64 0.99 -11.33
CA HIS A 65 9.99 0.93 -11.89
C HIS A 65 9.97 0.59 -13.39
N CYS A 66 9.14 -0.36 -13.83
CA CYS A 66 8.97 -0.68 -15.25
C CYS A 66 8.39 0.48 -16.07
N LEU A 67 7.53 1.32 -15.48
CA LEU A 67 6.91 2.46 -16.16
C LEU A 67 7.69 3.78 -16.01
N SER A 68 8.72 3.81 -15.16
CA SER A 68 9.54 5.00 -14.96
C SER A 68 10.33 5.35 -16.22
N LEU A 69 10.28 6.63 -16.61
CA LEU A 69 11.10 7.18 -17.69
C LEU A 69 12.56 7.30 -17.24
N ARG A 70 13.48 6.78 -18.05
CA ARG A 70 14.92 6.91 -17.84
C ARG A 70 15.53 7.54 -19.08
N LYS A 71 16.44 8.50 -18.85
CA LYS A 71 17.22 9.10 -19.93
C LYS A 71 18.13 8.02 -20.51
N ASP A 72 18.30 8.03 -21.84
CA ASP A 72 19.22 7.17 -22.59
C ASP A 72 18.91 5.66 -22.60
N ILE A 73 17.73 5.23 -22.13
CA ILE A 73 17.29 3.83 -22.19
C ILE A 73 15.95 3.74 -22.92
N PHE A 74 15.91 2.97 -24.01
CA PHE A 74 14.66 2.67 -24.69
C PHE A 74 13.81 1.71 -23.86
N ASN A 75 12.58 2.13 -23.52
CA ASN A 75 11.63 1.30 -22.79
C ASN A 75 10.48 0.88 -23.71
N PRO A 76 10.42 -0.40 -24.16
CA PRO A 76 9.39 -0.88 -25.09
C PRO A 76 7.96 -0.67 -24.60
N ILE A 77 7.75 -0.73 -23.27
CA ILE A 77 6.42 -0.60 -22.65
C ILE A 77 5.84 0.79 -22.94
N LEU A 78 6.65 1.85 -22.81
CA LEU A 78 6.18 3.23 -22.94
C LEU A 78 5.84 3.62 -24.38
N TYR A 79 6.41 2.92 -25.37
CA TYR A 79 6.11 3.13 -26.78
C TYR A 79 4.99 2.20 -27.31
N GLY A 80 4.39 1.38 -26.44
CA GLY A 80 3.37 0.40 -26.79
C GLY A 80 1.97 0.95 -27.10
N GLY A 81 1.73 2.25 -26.96
CA GLY A 81 0.44 2.89 -27.27
C GLY A 81 -0.76 2.22 -26.58
N LYS A 82 -1.70 1.65 -27.34
CA LYS A 82 -2.86 0.93 -26.78
C LYS A 82 -2.46 -0.30 -25.95
N LEU A 83 -1.42 -1.01 -26.37
CA LEU A 83 -0.93 -2.18 -25.63
C LEU A 83 -0.34 -1.75 -24.28
N MET A 84 0.28 -0.57 -24.21
CA MET A 84 0.76 0.02 -22.95
C MET A 84 -0.42 0.26 -22.01
N GLN A 85 -1.51 0.86 -22.50
CA GLN A 85 -2.70 1.11 -21.68
C GLN A 85 -3.26 -0.18 -21.09
N GLN A 86 -3.33 -1.25 -21.89
CA GLN A 86 -3.77 -2.55 -21.42
C GLN A 86 -2.84 -3.11 -20.34
N TYR A 87 -1.52 -3.01 -20.54
CA TYR A 87 -0.53 -3.45 -19.56
C TYR A 87 -0.63 -2.68 -18.23
N VAL A 88 -0.82 -1.36 -18.28
CA VAL A 88 -1.00 -0.53 -17.08
C VAL A 88 -2.25 -0.92 -16.32
N VAL A 89 -3.38 -1.13 -17.01
CA VAL A 89 -4.62 -1.58 -16.37
C VAL A 89 -4.45 -2.97 -15.78
N ASP A 90 -3.88 -3.91 -16.52
CA ASP A 90 -3.71 -5.29 -16.05
C ASP A 90 -2.78 -5.37 -14.83
N SER A 91 -1.66 -4.64 -14.84
CA SER A 91 -0.73 -4.56 -13.71
C SER A 91 -1.39 -3.93 -12.48
N TYR A 92 -2.19 -2.87 -12.64
CA TYR A 92 -2.96 -2.28 -11.55
C TYR A 92 -3.94 -3.29 -10.93
N VAL A 93 -4.72 -4.00 -11.76
CA VAL A 93 -5.68 -4.98 -11.25
C VAL A 93 -4.94 -6.15 -10.58
N LYS A 94 -3.73 -6.51 -11.00
CA LYS A 94 -2.90 -7.52 -10.29
C LYS A 94 -2.49 -7.05 -8.90
N VAL A 95 -1.92 -5.85 -8.81
CA VAL A 95 -1.51 -5.22 -7.53
C VAL A 95 -2.69 -5.13 -6.57
N GLU A 96 -3.83 -4.63 -7.04
CA GLU A 96 -5.04 -4.54 -6.20
C GLU A 96 -5.60 -5.92 -5.82
N GLY A 97 -5.52 -6.89 -6.72
CA GLY A 97 -5.85 -8.28 -6.40
C GLY A 97 -5.02 -8.82 -5.23
N ASN A 98 -3.71 -8.60 -5.26
CA ASN A 98 -2.80 -9.02 -4.20
C ASN A 98 -3.02 -8.26 -2.89
N ARG A 99 -3.32 -6.96 -2.97
CA ARG A 99 -3.68 -6.13 -1.81
C ARG A 99 -4.97 -6.60 -1.15
N LEU A 100 -6.01 -6.87 -1.93
CA LEU A 100 -7.27 -7.44 -1.42
C LEU A 100 -7.05 -8.82 -0.81
N ASN A 101 -6.19 -9.64 -1.43
CA ASN A 101 -5.82 -10.94 -0.88
C ASN A 101 -5.13 -10.80 0.48
N PHE A 102 -4.20 -9.85 0.61
CA PHE A 102 -3.55 -9.54 1.89
C PHE A 102 -4.56 -9.11 2.96
N ILE A 103 -5.47 -8.19 2.62
CA ILE A 103 -6.51 -7.71 3.54
C ILE A 103 -7.40 -8.87 4.00
N ARG A 104 -7.79 -9.79 3.10
CA ARG A 104 -8.61 -10.96 3.46
C ARG A 104 -7.91 -11.90 4.46
N HIS A 105 -6.62 -12.14 4.28
CA HIS A 105 -5.87 -13.07 5.13
C HIS A 105 -5.43 -12.46 6.47
N ASN A 106 -5.25 -11.14 6.53
CA ASN A 106 -4.75 -10.44 7.72
C ASN A 106 -5.84 -9.67 8.48
N GLN A 107 -7.13 -9.98 8.24
CA GLN A 107 -8.28 -9.31 8.87
C GLN A 107 -8.16 -9.19 10.39
N ARG A 108 -7.68 -10.24 11.08
CA ARG A 108 -7.57 -10.22 12.55
C ARG A 108 -6.57 -9.18 13.04
N ALA A 109 -5.39 -9.10 12.41
CA ALA A 109 -4.37 -8.12 12.76
C ALA A 109 -4.85 -6.69 12.47
N LEU A 110 -5.46 -6.46 11.30
CA LEU A 110 -6.01 -5.16 10.91
C LEU A 110 -7.11 -4.69 11.86
N ARG A 111 -7.98 -5.60 12.33
CA ARG A 111 -9.01 -5.27 13.33
C ARG A 111 -8.40 -4.86 14.67
N VAL A 112 -7.37 -5.57 15.13
CA VAL A 112 -6.67 -5.23 16.38
C VAL A 112 -6.02 -3.86 16.29
N GLU A 113 -5.34 -3.55 15.19
CA GLU A 113 -4.75 -2.22 14.93
C GLU A 113 -5.81 -1.11 14.98
N SER A 114 -6.98 -1.34 14.37
CA SER A 114 -8.10 -0.39 14.42
C SER A 114 -8.60 -0.13 15.84
N TYR A 115 -8.66 -1.15 16.70
CA TYR A 115 -9.07 -0.97 18.09
C TYR A 115 -8.02 -0.21 18.90
N PHE A 116 -6.73 -0.45 18.67
CA PHE A 116 -5.66 0.32 19.29
C PHE A 116 -5.72 1.80 18.88
N GLY A 117 -5.88 2.10 17.59
CA GLY A 117 -6.01 3.48 17.13
C GLY A 117 -7.21 4.21 17.74
N LEU A 118 -8.33 3.51 17.93
CA LEU A 118 -9.50 4.07 18.63
C LEU A 118 -9.21 4.33 20.11
N ALA A 119 -8.60 3.37 20.80
CA ALA A 119 -8.25 3.50 22.21
C ALA A 119 -7.28 4.67 22.44
N ASP A 120 -6.25 4.80 21.59
CA ASP A 120 -5.30 5.91 21.63
C ASP A 120 -5.98 7.26 21.41
N HIS A 121 -6.94 7.33 20.47
CA HIS A 121 -7.71 8.54 20.24
C HIS A 121 -8.56 8.94 21.45
N ILE A 122 -9.23 7.99 22.09
CA ILE A 122 -10.01 8.21 23.32
C ILE A 122 -9.09 8.70 24.45
N ASN A 123 -7.93 8.06 24.63
CA ASN A 123 -6.95 8.46 25.63
C ASN A 123 -6.38 9.88 25.36
N ALA A 124 -6.15 10.23 24.09
CA ALA A 124 -5.72 11.56 23.69
C ALA A 124 -6.79 12.63 23.94
N LEU A 125 -8.08 12.31 23.76
CA LEU A 125 -9.18 13.21 24.11
C LEU A 125 -9.31 13.39 25.63
N ALA A 126 -9.21 12.29 26.39
CA ALA A 126 -9.29 12.33 27.85
C ALA A 126 -8.16 13.19 28.46
N THR A 127 -6.95 13.09 27.93
CA THR A 127 -5.80 13.93 28.35
C THR A 127 -5.98 15.40 27.97
N LYS A 128 -6.52 15.71 26.78
CA LYS A 128 -6.85 17.10 26.40
C LYS A 128 -7.91 17.72 27.29
N LEU A 129 -8.99 16.99 27.58
CA LEU A 129 -10.06 17.46 28.48
C LEU A 129 -9.56 17.62 29.92
N ALA A 130 -8.65 16.75 30.37
CA ALA A 130 -7.99 16.90 31.67
C ALA A 130 -7.10 18.17 31.71
N LEU A 131 -6.42 18.51 30.61
CA LEU A 131 -5.69 19.77 30.50
C LEU A 131 -6.63 20.99 30.49
N ASP A 132 -7.76 20.93 29.79
CA ASP A 132 -8.76 22.01 29.78
C ASP A 132 -9.41 22.24 31.15
N GLN A 133 -9.62 21.17 31.95
CA GLN A 133 -10.05 21.29 33.35
C GLN A 133 -8.98 21.90 34.26
N VAL A 134 -7.70 21.65 33.99
CA VAL A 134 -6.57 22.32 34.68
C VAL A 134 -6.46 23.79 34.28
N PHE A 135 -6.72 24.16 33.02
CA PHE A 135 -6.73 25.57 32.60
C PHE A 135 -7.94 26.34 33.13
N HIS A 136 -9.11 25.72 33.26
CA HIS A 136 -10.30 26.36 33.82
C HIS A 136 -10.26 26.50 35.35
N SER A 137 -9.31 25.83 36.03
CA SER A 137 -9.05 25.98 37.47
C SER A 137 -7.92 26.95 37.81
N PHE A 138 -7.19 27.50 36.82
CA PHE A 138 -6.06 28.43 37.05
C PHE A 138 -6.36 29.91 36.72
N CYS A 139 -7.63 30.32 36.65
CA CYS A 139 -7.99 31.74 36.68
C CYS A 139 -8.72 32.12 37.98
N PRO A 140 -7.99 32.49 39.05
CA PRO A 140 -8.58 33.29 40.11
C PRO A 140 -8.79 34.72 39.60
N ARG A 141 -10.01 35.19 39.80
CA ARG A 141 -10.52 36.51 39.46
C ARG A 141 -9.98 37.55 40.46
N VAL A 142 -9.12 38.45 39.96
CA VAL A 142 -8.92 39.86 40.38
C VAL A 142 -8.38 40.14 41.79
N SER A 143 -7.16 40.70 41.89
CA SER A 143 -6.91 42.05 42.46
C SER A 143 -5.41 42.39 42.53
N LEU A 144 -5.05 43.51 41.89
CA LEU A 144 -3.93 44.44 42.16
C LEU A 144 -2.83 44.01 43.15
N GLY A 145 -1.58 43.97 42.68
CA GLY A 145 -0.43 44.09 43.57
C GLY A 145 0.91 43.60 43.01
N VAL A 146 1.73 44.56 42.57
CA VAL A 146 3.21 44.52 42.61
C VAL A 146 3.91 43.64 41.56
N GLN A 147 4.39 44.34 40.55
CA GLN A 147 5.53 44.00 39.70
C GLN A 147 6.79 43.90 40.58
N GLU A 148 7.39 42.70 40.70
CA GLU A 148 8.84 42.46 40.73
C GLU A 148 9.19 41.03 41.16
N ARG A 149 10.27 40.50 40.55
CA ARG A 149 10.97 39.21 40.82
C ARG A 149 10.40 37.95 40.19
N CYS A 150 10.76 37.73 38.93
CA CYS A 150 11.35 36.44 38.56
C CYS A 150 12.30 36.61 37.37
N ASN A 151 13.49 37.14 37.66
CA ASN A 151 14.66 37.00 36.80
C ASN A 151 15.57 35.95 37.44
N ARG A 152 16.17 35.10 36.60
CA ARG A 152 16.98 33.88 36.89
C ARG A 152 16.08 32.64 37.04
N THR A 153 16.11 31.64 36.16
CA THR A 153 17.31 30.96 35.64
C THR A 153 16.94 30.21 34.36
N PHE A 154 17.21 30.79 33.19
CA PHE A 154 17.31 30.05 31.93
C PHE A 154 18.78 30.02 31.55
N ARG A 155 19.45 28.89 31.83
CA ARG A 155 20.71 28.56 31.17
C ARG A 155 20.88 27.05 31.08
N MET A 156 20.73 26.58 29.83
CA MET A 156 21.46 25.49 29.18
C MET A 156 21.50 24.10 29.84
N SER A 157 21.03 23.09 29.09
CA SER A 157 21.95 22.24 28.34
C SER A 157 21.20 21.39 27.30
N CYS A 158 21.32 21.78 26.03
CA CYS A 158 21.33 20.84 24.92
C CYS A 158 22.80 20.65 24.52
N ARG A 159 23.31 19.44 24.75
CA ARG A 159 24.30 18.77 23.92
C ARG A 159 23.96 17.29 23.93
#